data_AF-A0A0T1WUV4-F1
#
_entry.id   AF-A0A0T1WUV4-F1
#
_cell.length_a   1.000
_cell.length_b   1.000
_cell.length_c   1.000
_cell.angle_alpha   90.00
_cell.angle_beta   90.00
_cell.angle_gamma   90.00
#
_symmetry.space_group_name_H-M   'P 1'
#
loop_
_entity.id
_entity.type
_entity.pdbx_description
1 polymer ?
#
loop_
_entity_poly.entity_id
_entity_poly.type
_entity_poly.pdbx_seq_one_letter_code
_entity_poly.pdbx_strand_id
1 'polypeptide(L)'
;MVSFFDLAKKYEVKENKAHSTFAKGLSAAKSSFEKGEFTRRSWVKESGNGYSLKLGKLETTYQIPTKDEVIAVLDKASEALRSDNEFQAAVENAYNGPLGEEPAVKKPRKKREPKAAAVDTDVLSIPLRPRS
;
A
#
# COMPACT_ATOMS: atom_id res chain seq x y z
N MET A 1 3.99 43.94 24.71
CA MET A 1 3.46 44.00 23.33
C MET A 1 3.36 42.57 22.84
N VAL A 2 2.14 42.05 22.64
CA VAL A 2 1.96 40.64 22.22
C VAL A 2 2.21 40.59 20.72
N SER A 3 3.21 39.82 20.30
CA SER A 3 3.58 39.70 18.89
C SER A 3 2.48 38.98 18.12
N PHE A 4 2.23 39.39 16.87
CA PHE A 4 1.35 38.65 15.96
C PHE A 4 1.76 37.18 15.86
N PHE A 5 3.05 36.86 15.98
CA PHE A 5 3.57 35.49 16.01
C PHE A 5 3.07 34.67 17.20
N ASP A 6 2.89 35.27 18.38
CA ASP A 6 2.37 34.58 19.57
C ASP A 6 0.85 34.31 19.46
N LEU A 7 0.12 35.20 18.80
CA LEU A 7 -1.30 34.98 18.48
C LEU A 7 -1.45 33.93 17.37
N ALA A 8 -0.63 34.00 16.33
CA ALA A 8 -0.66 33.06 15.22
C ALA A 8 -0.36 31.61 15.68
N LYS A 9 0.62 31.42 16.57
CA LYS A 9 0.92 30.09 17.16
C LYS A 9 -0.25 29.48 17.93
N LYS A 10 -1.12 30.29 18.55
CA LYS A 10 -2.32 29.79 19.24
C LYS A 10 -3.40 29.26 18.29
N TYR A 11 -3.44 29.76 17.06
CA TYR A 11 -4.39 29.34 16.03
C TYR A 11 -3.73 28.47 14.95
N GLU A 12 -2.47 28.06 15.16
CA GLU A 12 -1.74 27.21 14.24
C GLU A 12 -2.32 25.79 14.31
N VAL A 13 -3.27 25.50 13.42
CA VAL A 13 -3.74 24.14 13.19
C VAL A 13 -2.62 23.40 12.48
N LYS A 14 -1.80 22.67 13.24
CA LYS A 14 -0.88 21.68 12.68
C LYS A 14 -1.70 20.59 12.02
N GLU A 15 -2.04 20.77 10.75
CA GLU A 15 -2.65 19.73 9.94
C GLU A 15 -1.68 18.57 9.83
N ASN A 16 -1.95 17.52 10.60
CA ASN A 16 -1.14 16.34 10.61
C ASN A 16 -1.46 15.51 9.36
N LYS A 17 -0.76 15.80 8.26
CA LYS A 17 -0.95 15.16 6.95
C LYS A 17 -0.90 13.63 7.06
N ALA A 18 -0.05 13.10 7.94
CA ALA A 18 0.02 11.68 8.27
C ALA A 18 -1.33 11.12 8.77
N HIS A 19 -1.92 11.74 9.79
CA HIS A 19 -3.19 11.31 10.37
C HIS A 19 -4.34 11.41 9.36
N SER A 20 -4.42 12.52 8.61
CA SER A 20 -5.46 12.70 7.60
C SER A 20 -5.37 11.66 6.47
N THR A 21 -4.14 11.30 6.06
CA THR A 21 -3.90 10.28 5.02
C THR A 21 -4.23 8.89 5.53
N PHE A 22 -3.86 8.59 6.77
CA PHE A 22 -4.18 7.33 7.42
C PHE A 22 -5.69 7.15 7.60
N ALA A 23 -6.40 8.17 8.11
CA ALA A 23 -7.86 8.15 8.27
C ALA A 23 -8.59 7.93 6.93
N LYS A 24 -8.15 8.61 5.86
CA LYS A 24 -8.68 8.37 4.50
C LYS A 24 -8.44 6.94 4.05
N GLY A 25 -7.23 6.42 4.24
CA GLY A 25 -6.89 5.03 3.92
C GLY A 25 -7.74 4.01 4.69
N LEU A 26 -8.04 4.30 5.96
CA LEU A 26 -8.85 3.45 6.84
C LEU A 26 -10.30 3.39 6.37
N SER A 27 -10.89 4.55 6.06
CA SER A 27 -12.25 4.61 5.49
C SER A 27 -12.37 3.89 4.16
N ALA A 28 -11.35 4.03 3.28
CA ALA A 28 -11.30 3.33 2.01
C ALA A 28 -11.14 1.81 2.21
N ALA A 29 -10.29 1.38 3.13
CA ALA A 29 -10.11 -0.03 3.46
C ALA A 29 -11.39 -0.67 4.00
N LYS A 30 -12.12 0.03 4.88
CA LYS A 30 -13.42 -0.42 5.39
C LYS A 30 -14.44 -0.57 4.25
N SER A 31 -14.58 0.45 3.41
CA SER A 31 -15.52 0.41 2.28
C SER A 31 -15.17 -0.68 1.26
N SER A 32 -13.89 -0.86 0.93
CA SER A 32 -13.45 -1.95 0.04
C SER A 32 -13.68 -3.33 0.67
N PHE A 33 -13.49 -3.47 1.98
CA PHE A 33 -13.76 -4.72 2.69
C PHE A 33 -15.25 -5.07 2.70
N GLU A 34 -16.11 -4.11 3.01
CA GLU A 34 -17.59 -4.28 2.98
C GLU A 34 -18.10 -4.66 1.59
N LYS A 35 -17.47 -4.12 0.53
CA LYS A 35 -17.79 -4.46 -0.86
C LYS A 35 -17.19 -5.78 -1.35
N GLY A 36 -16.30 -6.41 -0.56
CA GLY A 36 -15.56 -7.61 -0.96
C GLY A 36 -14.49 -7.35 -2.03
N GLU A 37 -14.05 -6.11 -2.22
CA GLU A 37 -13.05 -5.73 -3.23
C GLU A 37 -11.62 -5.93 -2.69
N PHE A 38 -11.13 -7.16 -2.74
CA PHE A 38 -9.78 -7.52 -2.30
C PHE A 38 -8.74 -7.25 -3.40
N THR A 39 -8.53 -5.98 -3.75
CA THR A 39 -7.46 -5.59 -4.68
C THR A 39 -6.05 -5.79 -4.09
N ARG A 40 -5.01 -5.76 -4.93
CA ARG A 40 -3.60 -5.87 -4.48
C ARG A 40 -3.19 -4.79 -3.45
N ARG A 41 -3.87 -3.64 -3.44
CA ARG A 41 -3.61 -2.50 -2.54
C ARG A 41 -4.47 -2.53 -1.28
N SER A 42 -5.36 -3.50 -1.14
CA SER A 42 -6.23 -3.63 0.03
C SER A 42 -5.42 -3.93 1.27
N TRP A 43 -5.81 -3.29 2.37
CA TRP A 43 -5.23 -3.52 3.69
C TRP A 43 -5.61 -4.89 4.23
N VAL A 44 -6.82 -5.34 3.91
CA VAL A 44 -7.29 -6.68 4.21
C VAL A 44 -7.08 -7.58 3.01
N LYS A 45 -6.54 -8.79 3.24
CA LYS A 45 -6.49 -9.86 2.26
C LYS A 45 -7.02 -11.13 2.87
N GLU A 46 -7.90 -11.79 2.15
CA GLU A 46 -8.35 -13.13 2.49
C GLU A 46 -7.19 -14.13 2.30
N SER A 47 -7.04 -15.03 3.25
CA SER A 47 -6.12 -16.16 3.20
C SER A 47 -6.89 -17.40 3.61
N GLY A 48 -6.47 -18.60 3.21
CA GLY A 48 -7.24 -19.83 3.40
C GLY A 48 -7.63 -20.19 4.85
N ASN A 49 -7.14 -19.46 5.85
CA ASN A 49 -7.45 -19.62 7.26
C ASN A 49 -7.99 -18.33 7.94
N GLY A 50 -8.51 -17.37 7.15
CA GLY A 50 -9.09 -16.11 7.65
C GLY A 50 -8.66 -14.88 6.84
N TYR A 51 -8.34 -13.80 7.53
CA TYR A 51 -7.97 -12.51 6.97
C TYR A 51 -6.63 -12.02 7.50
N SER A 52 -5.79 -11.53 6.61
CA SER A 52 -4.59 -10.77 6.98
C SER A 52 -4.89 -9.29 6.83
N LEU A 53 -4.78 -8.54 7.92
CA LEU A 53 -5.00 -7.09 7.97
C LEU A 53 -3.65 -6.40 8.18
N LYS A 54 -3.27 -5.53 7.23
CA LYS A 54 -2.12 -4.64 7.34
C LYS A 54 -2.60 -3.19 7.25
N LEU A 55 -2.47 -2.46 8.35
CA LEU A 55 -2.95 -1.08 8.47
C LEU A 55 -2.00 -0.11 7.75
N GLY A 56 -2.24 0.11 6.46
CA GLY A 56 -1.52 1.10 5.67
C GLY A 56 -0.01 0.83 5.58
N LYS A 57 0.78 1.79 6.07
CA LYS A 57 2.26 1.71 6.11
C LYS A 57 2.83 1.11 7.40
N LEU A 58 1.99 0.73 8.35
CA LEU A 58 2.45 0.09 9.59
C LEU A 58 3.11 -1.25 9.27
N GLU A 59 4.17 -1.59 10.01
CA GLU A 59 4.93 -2.83 9.79
C GLU A 59 4.13 -4.06 10.26
N THR A 60 3.32 -3.88 11.29
CA THR A 60 2.52 -4.93 11.91
C THR A 60 1.42 -5.44 10.98
N THR A 61 1.34 -6.75 10.86
CA THR A 61 0.27 -7.46 10.14
C THR A 61 -0.47 -8.34 11.13
N TYR A 62 -1.79 -8.22 11.16
CA TYR A 62 -2.67 -8.97 12.06
C TYR A 62 -3.34 -10.10 11.30
N GLN A 63 -3.41 -11.28 11.90
CA GLN A 63 -4.25 -12.38 11.41
C GLN A 63 -5.55 -12.38 12.19
N ILE A 64 -6.66 -12.32 11.45
CA ILE A 64 -8.00 -12.20 11.99
C ILE A 64 -8.84 -13.33 11.39
N PRO A 65 -9.44 -14.21 12.20
CA PRO A 65 -10.17 -15.38 11.70
C PRO A 65 -11.49 -15.02 11.02
N THR A 66 -12.20 -13.99 11.50
CA THR A 66 -13.57 -13.67 11.08
C THR A 66 -13.71 -12.29 10.45
N LYS A 67 -14.72 -12.11 9.58
CA LYS A 67 -14.98 -10.83 8.92
C LYS A 67 -15.42 -9.74 9.91
N ASP A 68 -16.25 -10.09 10.89
CA ASP A 68 -16.74 -9.16 11.90
C ASP A 68 -15.61 -8.58 12.74
N GLU A 69 -14.63 -9.41 13.09
CA GLU A 69 -13.44 -8.94 13.81
C GLU A 69 -12.58 -7.99 12.96
N VAL A 70 -12.50 -8.19 11.64
CA VAL A 70 -11.78 -7.25 10.76
C VAL A 70 -12.42 -5.86 10.82
N ILE A 71 -13.75 -5.79 10.75
CA ILE A 71 -14.49 -4.52 10.83
C ILE A 71 -14.28 -3.88 12.21
N ALA A 72 -14.40 -4.67 13.28
CA ALA A 72 -14.18 -4.19 14.64
C ALA A 72 -12.76 -3.65 14.85
N VAL A 73 -11.74 -4.29 14.27
CA VAL A 73 -10.35 -3.82 14.34
C VAL A 73 -10.15 -2.53 13.55
N LEU A 74 -10.78 -2.38 12.37
CA LEU A 74 -10.75 -1.13 11.62
C LEU A 74 -11.41 0.01 12.40
N ASP A 75 -12.56 -0.24 13.02
CA ASP A 75 -13.24 0.77 13.84
C ASP A 75 -12.42 1.15 15.07
N LYS A 76 -11.86 0.17 15.79
CA LYS A 76 -10.93 0.43 16.91
C LYS A 76 -9.68 1.19 16.47
N ALA A 77 -9.15 0.92 15.28
CA ALA A 77 -8.00 1.66 14.76
C ALA A 77 -8.36 3.13 14.47
N SER A 78 -9.60 3.42 14.09
CA SER A 78 -10.09 4.79 13.91
C SER A 78 -10.26 5.53 15.25
N GLU A 79 -10.68 4.82 16.30
CA GLU A 79 -10.77 5.35 17.66
C GLU A 79 -9.39 5.55 18.27
N ALA A 80 -8.48 4.58 18.12
CA ALA A 80 -7.09 4.67 18.57
C ALA A 80 -6.37 5.85 17.93
N LEU A 81 -6.65 6.17 16.65
CA LEU A 81 -6.10 7.36 16.01
C LEU A 81 -6.53 8.67 16.70
N ARG A 82 -7.67 8.70 17.40
CA ARG A 82 -8.17 9.90 18.10
C ARG A 82 -7.75 9.94 19.57
N SER A 83 -7.66 8.78 20.21
CA SER A 83 -7.55 8.66 21.65
C SER A 83 -6.15 8.26 22.13
N ASP A 84 -5.37 7.58 21.29
CA ASP A 84 -4.12 6.93 21.67
C ASP A 84 -2.90 7.64 21.06
N ASN A 85 -2.13 8.31 21.92
CA ASN A 85 -0.93 9.05 21.52
C ASN A 85 0.19 8.13 20.99
N GLU A 86 0.31 6.90 21.50
CA GLU A 86 1.33 5.96 21.04
C GLU A 86 1.02 5.49 19.61
N PHE A 87 -0.26 5.23 19.35
CA PHE A 87 -0.72 4.87 18.01
C PHE A 87 -0.59 6.05 17.02
N GLN A 88 -0.93 7.27 17.46
CA GLN A 88 -0.70 8.48 16.67
C GLN A 88 0.78 8.67 16.30
N ALA A 89 1.69 8.47 17.27
CA ALA A 89 3.13 8.53 17.04
C ALA A 89 3.61 7.43 16.07
N ALA A 90 3.07 6.21 16.18
CA ALA A 90 3.37 5.12 15.24
C ALA A 90 2.91 5.45 13.81
N VAL A 91 1.71 6.03 13.66
CA VAL A 91 1.17 6.48 12.37
C VAL A 91 2.00 7.64 11.81
N GLU A 92 2.37 8.61 12.64
CA GLU A 92 3.28 9.68 12.24
C GLU A 92 4.63 9.15 11.79
N ASN A 93 5.27 8.26 12.54
CA ASN A 93 6.55 7.66 12.14
C ASN A 93 6.44 6.88 10.81
N ALA A 94 5.35 6.13 10.62
CA ALA A 94 5.13 5.35 9.40
C ALA A 94 4.85 6.23 8.16
N TYR A 95 4.27 7.41 8.33
CA TYR A 95 3.88 8.31 7.23
C TYR A 95 4.79 9.52 7.04
N ASN A 96 5.44 10.00 8.09
CA ASN A 96 6.43 11.07 8.14
C ASN A 96 7.87 10.52 8.29
N GLY A 97 8.15 9.29 7.80
CA GLY A 97 9.48 8.67 7.87
C GLY A 97 10.62 9.67 7.61
N PRO A 98 11.79 9.45 8.24
CA PRO A 98 12.78 10.49 8.52
C PRO A 98 13.00 11.42 7.32
N LEU A 99 13.03 12.72 7.57
CA LEU A 99 13.70 13.67 6.67
C LEU A 99 15.17 13.23 6.52
N GLY A 100 15.46 12.32 5.59
CA GLY A 100 16.82 11.85 5.28
C GLY A 100 16.93 10.33 5.09
N GLU A 101 17.30 9.95 3.86
CA GLU A 101 17.94 8.68 3.44
C GLU A 101 17.17 7.35 3.66
N GLU A 102 16.91 6.51 2.66
CA GLU A 102 17.34 6.42 1.26
C GLU A 102 16.12 6.26 0.35
N PRO A 103 16.13 6.83 -0.88
CA PRO A 103 15.21 6.38 -1.90
C PRO A 103 15.52 4.90 -2.10
N ALA A 104 14.58 4.02 -1.75
CA ALA A 104 14.67 2.60 -2.10
C ALA A 104 15.17 2.53 -3.53
N VAL A 105 16.44 2.12 -3.69
CA VAL A 105 17.12 2.06 -4.98
C VAL A 105 16.11 1.40 -5.89
N LYS A 106 15.63 2.17 -6.88
CA LYS A 106 14.73 1.66 -7.90
C LYS A 106 15.49 0.49 -8.48
N LYS A 107 15.23 -0.74 -8.02
CA LYS A 107 15.74 -1.95 -8.64
C LYS A 107 15.37 -1.76 -10.10
N PRO A 108 16.34 -1.63 -11.03
CA PRO A 108 16.01 -1.39 -12.41
C PRO A 108 15.05 -2.51 -12.80
N ARG A 109 13.87 -2.12 -13.32
CA ARG A 109 12.92 -3.07 -13.89
C ARG A 109 13.75 -3.95 -14.81
N LYS A 110 13.94 -5.22 -14.45
CA LYS A 110 14.54 -6.22 -15.32
C LYS A 110 13.67 -6.21 -16.57
N LYS A 111 14.14 -5.54 -17.63
CA LYS A 111 13.49 -5.60 -18.94
C LYS A 111 13.34 -7.09 -19.20
N ARG A 112 12.10 -7.54 -19.35
CA ARG A 112 11.85 -8.83 -19.98
C ARG A 112 12.41 -8.67 -21.38
N GLU A 113 13.59 -9.23 -21.62
CA GLU A 113 13.99 -9.51 -22.99
C GLU A 113 12.87 -10.34 -23.61
N PRO A 114 12.34 -9.95 -24.77
CA PRO A 114 11.46 -10.84 -25.51
C PRO A 114 12.28 -12.09 -25.78
N LYS A 115 11.77 -13.24 -25.34
CA LYS A 115 12.29 -14.55 -25.74
C LYS A 115 12.23 -14.55 -27.26
N ALA A 116 13.38 -14.39 -27.92
CA ALA A 116 13.48 -14.53 -29.36
C ALA A 116 12.85 -15.88 -29.69
N ALA A 117 11.75 -15.84 -30.45
CA ALA A 117 11.21 -17.03 -31.05
C ALA A 117 12.35 -17.67 -31.83
N ALA A 118 12.69 -18.91 -31.48
CA ALA A 118 13.55 -19.72 -32.32
C ALA A 118 12.86 -19.80 -33.68
N VAL A 119 13.36 -19.01 -34.63
CA VAL A 119 13.02 -19.17 -36.04
C VAL A 119 13.94 -20.28 -36.51
N ASP A 120 13.51 -21.52 -36.27
CA ASP A 120 13.96 -22.67 -37.06
C ASP A 120 13.40 -22.48 -38.47
N THR A 121 14.10 -21.69 -39.27
CA THR A 121 14.02 -21.82 -40.72
C THR A 121 15.32 -22.42 -41.19
N ASP A 122 15.33 -23.74 -41.16
CA ASP A 122 16.15 -24.61 -41.99
C ASP A 122 16.01 -24.17 -43.46
N VAL A 123 16.86 -23.23 -43.86
CA VAL A 123 17.13 -22.96 -45.27
C VAL A 123 18.26 -23.89 -45.63
N LEU A 124 17.94 -25.03 -46.26
CA LEU A 124 18.77 -25.65 -47.30
C LEU A 124 18.03 -26.82 -47.98
N SER A 125 17.91 -26.68 -49.30
CA SER A 125 17.72 -27.75 -50.29
C SER A 125 16.28 -28.21 -50.60
N ILE A 126 15.59 -27.41 -51.41
CA ILE A 126 14.59 -27.92 -52.36
C ILE A 126 15.35 -28.35 -53.63
N PRO A 127 15.48 -29.64 -53.97
CA PRO A 127 15.83 -30.01 -55.33
C PRO A 127 14.58 -29.89 -56.22
N LEU A 128 14.59 -28.89 -57.10
CA LEU A 128 13.69 -28.83 -58.25
C LEU A 128 13.96 -30.05 -59.15
N ARG A 129 12.96 -30.91 -59.37
CA ARG A 129 12.91 -31.77 -60.55
C ARG A 129 11.69 -31.42 -61.40
N PRO A 130 11.87 -31.15 -62.70
CA PRO A 130 10.78 -30.82 -63.60
C PRO A 130 9.97 -32.06 -63.95
N ARG A 131 8.66 -31.85 -64.13
CA ARG A 131 7.73 -32.79 -64.75
C ARG A 131 8.03 -32.90 -66.25
N SER A 132 8.27 -34.13 -66.71
CA SER A 132 7.88 -34.68 -68.01
C SER A 132 7.78 -36.20 -67.86
#